data_AF-A0A7J4K2Z3-F1
#
_entry.id   AF-A0A7J4K2Z3-F1
#
_cell.length_a   1.000
_cell.length_b   1.000
_cell.length_c   1.000
_cell.angle_alpha   90.00
_cell.angle_beta   90.00
_cell.angle_gamma   90.00
#
_symmetry.space_group_name_H-M   'P 1'
#
loop_
_entity.id
_entity.type
_entity.pdbx_description
1 polymer ?
#
loop_
_entity_poly.entity_id
_entity_poly.type
_entity_poly.pdbx_seq_one_letter_code
_entity_poly.pdbx_strand_id
1 'polypeptide(L)'
;MQRQTQRKLVAALVIVSFVLLVASILLYMDRSHEQRQLDPVDLEAMTKDQILKEIYDRQSTGWTPFYYFIPIFAFFGVAVGALMYYLLAAEMERKDETIKHNAETIFKLLDQKERAVMRFMVENGGNVQQYEISHLQGFTKVKAHRVVQSLVEKGVIRKDAMGKMRRLRLESEFYEILRDKKR
;
A
#
# COMPACT_ATOMS: atom_id res chain seq x y z
N MET A 1 8.08 7.65 -10.62
CA MET A 1 7.46 8.97 -10.37
C MET A 1 6.18 8.90 -9.52
N GLN A 2 5.26 7.95 -9.79
CA GLN A 2 3.98 7.84 -9.07
C GLN A 2 4.11 7.54 -7.56
N ARG A 3 5.04 6.66 -7.15
CA ARG A 3 5.28 6.31 -5.72
C ARG A 3 5.81 7.47 -4.86
N GLN A 4 6.63 8.35 -5.45
CA GLN A 4 7.15 9.53 -4.73
C GLN A 4 6.04 10.55 -4.44
N THR A 5 5.07 10.65 -5.36
CA THR A 5 3.88 11.49 -5.16
C THR A 5 2.99 10.92 -4.05
N GLN A 6 2.82 9.59 -3.99
CA GLN A 6 2.06 8.91 -2.93
C GLN A 6 2.67 9.12 -1.54
N ARG A 7 4.00 8.98 -1.40
CA ARG A 7 4.69 9.25 -0.12
C ARG A 7 4.49 10.68 0.37
N LYS A 8 4.57 11.67 -0.54
CA LYS A 8 4.31 13.09 -0.22
C LYS A 8 2.87 13.32 0.23
N LEU A 9 1.90 12.66 -0.41
CA LEU A 9 0.48 12.73 -0.02
C LEU A 9 0.23 12.13 1.36
N VAL A 10 0.78 10.95 1.66
CA VAL A 10 0.65 10.34 3.01
C VAL A 10 1.28 11.24 4.07
N ALA A 11 2.47 11.79 3.81
CA ALA A 11 3.13 12.71 4.75
C ALA A 11 2.29 13.99 4.96
N ALA A 12 1.76 14.59 3.90
CA ALA A 12 0.89 15.76 3.99
C ALA A 12 -0.38 15.46 4.81
N LEU A 13 -1.00 14.29 4.62
CA LEU A 13 -2.18 13.87 5.36
C LEU A 13 -1.89 13.72 6.86
N VAL A 14 -0.76 13.10 7.23
CA VAL A 14 -0.33 13.00 8.63
C VAL A 14 -0.11 14.38 9.27
N ILE A 15 0.53 15.31 8.54
CA ILE A 15 0.75 16.68 9.01
C ILE A 15 -0.57 17.41 9.23
N VAL A 16 -1.51 17.31 8.28
CA VAL A 16 -2.84 17.95 8.40
C VAL A 16 -3.60 17.39 9.61
N SER A 17 -3.60 16.06 9.80
CA SER A 17 -4.22 15.44 10.98
C SER A 17 -3.58 15.90 12.29
N PHE A 18 -2.27 16.10 12.33
CA PHE A 18 -1.57 16.65 13.50
C PHE A 18 -1.99 18.10 13.80
N VAL A 19 -2.05 18.96 12.78
CA VAL A 19 -2.47 20.36 12.94
C VAL A 19 -3.91 20.45 13.46
N LEU A 20 -4.83 19.62 12.95
CA LEU A 20 -6.20 19.57 13.44
C LEU A 20 -6.30 19.13 14.91
N LEU A 21 -5.46 18.18 15.33
CA LEU A 21 -5.37 17.76 16.72
C LEU A 21 -4.89 18.89 17.62
N VAL A 22 -3.81 19.58 17.25
CA VAL A 22 -3.29 20.72 18.01
C VAL A 22 -4.32 21.85 18.09
N ALA A 23 -4.96 22.20 16.98
CA ALA A 23 -6.02 23.21 16.96
C ALA A 23 -7.20 22.82 17.87
N SER A 24 -7.61 21.56 17.86
CA SER A 24 -8.67 21.08 18.75
C SER A 24 -8.28 21.16 20.23
N ILE A 25 -7.04 20.85 20.58
CA ILE A 25 -6.56 20.96 21.97
C ILE A 25 -6.52 22.42 22.41
N LEU A 26 -6.03 23.33 21.56
CA LEU A 26 -5.99 24.76 21.85
C LEU A 26 -7.39 25.34 22.08
N LEU A 27 -8.36 25.01 21.21
CA LEU A 27 -9.75 25.43 21.38
C LEU A 27 -10.39 24.86 22.64
N TYR A 28 -10.05 23.62 23.02
CA TYR A 28 -10.50 23.03 24.27
C TYR A 28 -9.95 23.77 25.49
N MET A 29 -8.65 24.08 25.49
CA MET A 29 -8.01 24.81 26.58
C MET A 29 -8.61 26.21 26.76
N ASP A 30 -8.82 26.94 25.66
CA ASP A 30 -9.38 28.29 25.68
C ASP A 30 -10.80 28.31 26.30
N ARG A 31 -11.69 27.44 25.80
CA ARG A 31 -13.05 27.30 26.35
C ARG A 31 -13.07 26.87 27.81
N SER A 32 -12.12 26.04 28.23
CA SER A 32 -12.03 25.60 29.62
C SER A 32 -11.60 26.73 30.58
N HIS A 33 -10.92 27.76 30.08
CA HIS A 33 -10.52 28.91 30.88
C HIS A 33 -11.69 29.85 31.18
N GLU A 34 -12.58 30.11 30.22
CA GLU A 34 -13.77 30.95 30.43
C GLU A 34 -14.72 30.38 31.48
N GLN A 35 -14.92 29.06 31.52
CA GLN A 35 -15.82 28.43 32.50
C GLN A 35 -15.30 28.47 33.95
N ARG A 36 -14.00 28.76 34.15
CA ARG A 36 -13.35 28.72 35.47
C ARG A 36 -13.25 30.08 36.16
N GLN A 37 -13.54 31.19 35.46
CA GLN A 37 -13.53 32.51 36.08
C GLN A 37 -14.92 32.82 36.65
N LEU A 38 -14.97 33.00 37.97
CA LEU A 38 -16.12 33.63 38.63
C LEU A 38 -15.86 35.13 38.61
N ASP A 39 -16.86 35.91 38.23
CA ASP A 39 -16.76 37.37 38.31
C ASP A 39 -16.66 37.74 39.79
N PRO A 40 -15.58 38.43 40.24
CA PRO A 40 -15.42 38.82 41.64
C PRO A 40 -16.60 39.63 42.17
N VAL A 41 -17.33 40.34 41.31
CA VAL A 41 -18.51 41.12 41.68
C VAL A 41 -19.69 40.22 42.10
N ASP A 42 -19.87 39.09 41.42
CA ASP A 42 -20.95 38.15 41.73
C ASP A 42 -20.67 37.38 43.03
N LEU A 43 -19.39 37.17 43.36
CA LEU A 43 -18.94 36.51 44.59
C LEU A 43 -19.22 37.33 45.85
N GLU A 44 -19.13 38.66 45.76
CA GLU A 44 -19.37 39.56 46.89
C GLU A 44 -20.87 39.69 47.24
N ALA A 45 -21.75 39.45 46.26
CA ALA A 45 -23.20 39.52 46.44
C ALA A 45 -23.83 38.22 46.96
N MET A 46 -23.08 37.10 46.96
CA MET A 46 -23.58 35.79 47.36
C MET A 46 -23.31 35.46 48.83
N THR A 47 -24.26 34.76 49.46
CA THR A 47 -24.03 34.19 50.79
C THR A 47 -23.13 32.95 50.71
N LYS A 48 -22.41 32.65 51.80
CA LYS A 48 -21.48 31.51 51.88
C LYS A 48 -22.10 30.17 51.43
N ASP A 49 -23.36 29.93 51.78
CA ASP A 49 -24.06 28.70 51.41
C ASP A 49 -24.41 28.66 49.91
N GLN A 50 -24.70 29.81 49.30
CA GLN A 50 -24.90 29.92 47.86
C GLN A 50 -23.60 29.68 47.09
N ILE A 51 -22.47 30.19 47.58
CA ILE A 51 -21.15 29.94 47.01
C ILE A 51 -20.82 28.45 47.07
N LEU A 52 -21.04 27.81 48.22
CA LEU A 52 -20.81 26.37 48.39
C LEU A 52 -21.67 25.53 47.45
N LYS A 53 -22.94 25.90 47.27
CA LYS A 53 -23.85 25.21 46.36
C LYS A 53 -23.42 25.39 44.89
N GLU A 54 -23.07 26.60 44.48
CA GLU A 54 -22.60 26.91 43.12
C GLU A 54 -21.32 26.14 42.77
N ILE A 55 -20.37 26.05 43.71
CA ILE A 55 -19.15 25.24 43.53
C ILE A 55 -19.51 23.76 43.36
N TYR A 56 -20.42 23.23 44.19
CA TYR A 56 -20.83 21.83 44.13
C TYR A 56 -21.57 21.48 42.83
N ASP A 57 -22.49 22.34 42.39
CA ASP A 57 -23.25 22.15 41.15
C ASP A 57 -22.33 22.17 39.92
N ARG A 58 -21.33 23.08 39.89
CA ARG A 58 -20.27 23.12 38.86
C ARG A 58 -19.36 21.89 38.89
N GLN A 59 -19.05 21.37 40.07
CA GLN A 59 -18.22 20.16 40.21
C GLN A 59 -18.97 18.91 39.74
N SER A 60 -20.30 18.86 39.91
CA SER A 60 -21.15 17.75 39.45
C SER A 60 -21.36 17.72 37.92
N THR A 61 -21.22 18.87 37.25
CA THR A 61 -21.34 19.00 35.79
C THR A 61 -20.05 18.71 35.02
N GLY A 62 -19.03 18.13 35.67
CA GLY A 62 -17.72 17.79 35.10
C GLY A 62 -17.70 16.65 34.07
N TRP A 63 -18.83 16.33 33.42
CA TRP A 63 -18.84 15.40 32.29
C TRP A 63 -18.28 16.13 31.07
N THR A 64 -16.96 16.12 30.93
CA THR A 64 -16.29 16.60 29.72
C THR A 64 -16.90 15.87 28.52
N PRO A 65 -17.54 16.58 27.58
CA PRO A 65 -18.20 15.93 26.45
C PRO A 65 -17.23 15.05 25.67
N PHE A 66 -17.59 13.80 25.41
CA PHE A 66 -16.74 12.81 24.72
C PHE A 66 -16.26 13.26 23.33
N TYR A 67 -16.91 14.27 22.74
CA TYR A 67 -16.55 14.83 21.44
C TYR A 67 -15.11 15.37 21.36
N TYR A 68 -14.49 15.77 22.48
CA TYR A 68 -13.09 16.24 22.50
C TYR A 68 -12.07 15.12 22.22
N PHE A 69 -12.45 13.86 22.40
CA PHE A 69 -11.57 12.73 22.09
C PHE A 69 -11.59 12.33 20.61
N ILE A 70 -12.60 12.72 19.84
CA ILE A 70 -12.73 12.40 18.42
C ILE A 70 -11.46 12.77 17.61
N PRO A 71 -10.89 13.99 17.70
CA PRO A 71 -9.70 14.34 16.94
C PRO A 71 -8.46 13.55 17.37
N ILE A 72 -8.37 13.17 18.66
CA ILE A 72 -7.29 12.33 19.18
C ILE A 72 -7.38 10.94 18.53
N PHE A 73 -8.54 10.30 18.58
CA PHE A 73 -8.75 9.00 17.95
C PHE A 73 -8.57 9.05 16.42
N ALA A 74 -9.03 10.11 15.77
CA ALA A 74 -8.83 10.31 14.34
C ALA A 74 -7.34 10.40 13.97
N PHE A 75 -6.55 11.13 14.76
CA PHE A 75 -5.10 11.22 14.58
C PHE A 75 -4.42 9.87 14.78
N PHE A 76 -4.78 9.13 15.83
CA PHE A 76 -4.24 7.79 16.05
C PHE A 76 -4.58 6.84 14.89
N GLY A 77 -5.81 6.86 14.39
CA GLY A 77 -6.20 6.04 13.25
C GLY A 77 -5.38 6.34 11.99
N VAL A 78 -5.18 7.62 11.69
CA VAL A 78 -4.34 8.06 10.57
C VAL A 78 -2.87 7.68 10.77
N ALA A 79 -2.32 7.90 11.96
CA ALA A 79 -0.93 7.58 12.28
C ALA A 79 -0.65 6.08 12.15
N VAL A 80 -1.52 5.23 12.72
CA VAL A 80 -1.40 3.77 12.63
C VAL A 80 -1.58 3.31 11.18
N GLY A 81 -2.55 3.87 10.45
CA GLY A 81 -2.76 3.56 9.03
C GLY A 81 -1.54 3.93 8.17
N ALA A 82 -0.95 5.11 8.39
CA ALA A 82 0.26 5.54 7.70
C ALA A 82 1.45 4.62 8.03
N LEU A 83 1.63 4.26 9.31
CA LEU A 83 2.68 3.33 9.74
C LEU A 83 2.53 1.97 9.04
N MET A 84 1.34 1.40 9.06
CA MET A 84 1.04 0.14 8.37
C MET A 84 1.32 0.22 6.87
N TYR A 85 0.94 1.31 6.22
CA TYR A 85 1.27 1.55 4.81
C TYR A 85 2.77 1.52 4.56
N TYR A 86 3.56 2.19 5.41
CA TYR A 86 5.03 2.20 5.28
C TYR A 86 5.65 0.82 5.50
N LEU A 87 5.18 0.06 6.49
CA LEU A 87 5.67 -1.29 6.76
C LEU A 87 5.36 -2.24 5.59
N LEU A 88 4.13 -2.22 5.08
CA LEU A 88 3.73 -3.05 3.94
C LEU A 88 4.45 -2.67 2.65
N ALA A 89 4.61 -1.37 2.39
CA ALA A 89 5.35 -0.89 1.23
C ALA A 89 6.82 -1.33 1.28
N ALA A 90 7.46 -1.28 2.46
CA ALA A 90 8.83 -1.73 2.64
C ALA A 90 8.98 -3.25 2.44
N GLU A 91 7.99 -4.05 2.87
CA GLU A 91 8.02 -5.49 2.64
C GLU A 91 7.83 -5.85 1.15
N MET A 92 6.95 -5.13 0.44
CA MET A 92 6.77 -5.31 -1.00
C MET A 92 8.04 -4.98 -1.79
N GLU A 93 8.75 -3.89 -1.45
CA GLU A 93 10.00 -3.54 -2.14
C GLU A 93 11.06 -4.63 -2.03
N ARG A 94 11.18 -5.28 -0.86
CA ARG A 94 12.11 -6.41 -0.66
C ARG A 94 11.72 -7.65 -1.48
N LYS A 95 10.42 -7.91 -1.64
CA LYS A 95 9.93 -9.03 -2.47
C LYS A 95 10.18 -8.74 -3.96
N ASP A 96 9.94 -7.52 -4.42
CA ASP A 96 10.20 -7.13 -5.81
C ASP A 96 11.69 -7.28 -6.19
N GLU A 97 12.62 -6.91 -5.30
CA GLU A 97 14.07 -7.04 -5.55
C GLU A 97 14.53 -8.50 -5.61
N THR A 98 14.06 -9.34 -4.71
CA THR A 98 14.42 -10.77 -4.69
C THR A 98 13.87 -11.50 -5.92
N ILE A 99 12.63 -11.19 -6.33
CA ILE A 99 12.02 -11.71 -7.57
C ILE A 99 12.83 -11.30 -8.79
N LYS A 100 13.22 -10.02 -8.90
CA LYS A 100 14.05 -9.53 -10.02
C LYS A 100 15.38 -10.26 -10.11
N HIS A 101 16.06 -10.43 -8.97
CA HIS A 101 17.35 -11.13 -8.93
C HIS A 101 17.23 -12.61 -9.35
N ASN A 102 16.18 -13.29 -8.87
CA ASN A 102 15.93 -14.68 -9.22
C ASN A 102 15.61 -14.86 -10.71
N ALA A 103 14.74 -14.01 -11.26
CA ALA A 103 14.37 -14.08 -12.65
C ALA A 103 15.54 -13.75 -13.60
N GLU A 104 16.43 -12.82 -13.23
CA GLU A 104 17.66 -12.56 -14.00
C GLU A 104 18.60 -13.78 -13.99
N THR A 105 18.73 -14.44 -12.84
CA THR A 105 19.52 -15.67 -12.71
C THR A 105 18.95 -16.79 -13.57
N ILE A 106 17.63 -16.99 -13.52
CA ILE A 106 16.95 -17.99 -14.37
C ILE A 106 17.13 -17.66 -15.85
N PHE A 107 17.06 -16.38 -16.25
CA PHE A 107 17.33 -15.98 -17.63
C PHE A 107 18.76 -16.29 -18.09
N LYS A 108 19.76 -16.21 -17.20
CA LYS A 108 21.14 -16.61 -17.48
C LYS A 108 21.28 -18.12 -17.68
N LEU A 109 20.42 -18.92 -17.04
CA LEU A 109 20.35 -20.38 -17.20
C LEU A 109 19.59 -20.83 -18.46
N LEU A 110 18.95 -19.91 -19.20
CA LEU A 110 18.26 -20.24 -20.44
C LEU A 110 19.24 -20.41 -21.61
N ASP A 111 19.05 -21.48 -22.37
CA ASP A 111 19.80 -21.73 -23.59
C ASP A 111 19.38 -20.79 -24.74
N GLN A 112 20.09 -20.83 -25.86
CA GLN A 112 19.81 -19.94 -26.99
C GLN A 112 18.39 -20.12 -27.57
N LYS A 113 17.85 -21.35 -27.57
CA LYS A 113 16.54 -21.67 -28.12
C LYS A 113 15.42 -21.26 -27.18
N GLU A 114 15.58 -21.51 -25.88
CA GLU A 114 14.69 -21.04 -24.82
C GLU A 114 14.58 -19.52 -24.85
N ARG A 115 15.71 -18.82 -24.99
CA ARG A 115 15.71 -17.35 -25.14
C ARG A 115 15.00 -16.88 -26.41
N ALA A 116 15.08 -17.62 -27.51
CA ALA A 116 14.34 -17.29 -28.73
C ALA A 116 12.82 -17.40 -28.51
N VAL A 117 12.36 -18.46 -27.83
CA VAL A 117 10.95 -18.64 -27.47
C VAL A 117 10.48 -17.53 -26.53
N MET A 118 11.27 -17.19 -25.51
CA MET A 118 10.94 -16.13 -24.56
C MET A 118 10.78 -14.77 -25.24
N ARG A 119 11.69 -14.42 -26.17
CA ARG A 119 11.59 -13.17 -26.94
C ARG A 119 10.32 -13.15 -27.79
N PHE A 120 10.03 -14.24 -28.49
CA PHE A 120 8.81 -14.37 -29.27
C PHE A 120 7.55 -14.21 -28.39
N MET A 121 7.53 -14.80 -27.20
CA MET A 121 6.41 -14.62 -26.26
C MET A 121 6.26 -13.17 -25.80
N VAL A 122 7.35 -12.48 -25.48
CA VAL A 122 7.32 -11.06 -25.06
C VAL A 122 6.84 -10.16 -26.20
N GLU A 123 7.26 -10.43 -27.44
CA GLU A 123 6.80 -9.70 -28.63
C GLU A 123 5.29 -9.85 -28.87
N ASN A 124 4.72 -11.01 -28.54
CA ASN A 124 3.29 -11.29 -28.63
C ASN A 124 2.51 -10.97 -27.34
N GLY A 125 3.06 -10.12 -26.46
CA GLY A 125 2.35 -9.66 -25.26
C GLY A 125 2.26 -10.71 -24.13
N GLY A 126 3.23 -11.63 -24.07
CA GLY A 126 3.37 -12.63 -23.00
C GLY A 126 2.45 -13.84 -23.15
N ASN A 127 1.65 -13.91 -24.21
CA ASN A 127 0.69 -14.99 -24.44
C ASN A 127 0.82 -15.50 -25.87
N VAL A 128 1.11 -16.79 -26.03
CA VAL A 128 1.22 -17.43 -27.35
C VAL A 128 0.57 -18.80 -27.34
N GLN A 129 0.27 -19.34 -28.50
CA GLN A 129 -0.19 -20.71 -28.63
C GLN A 129 1.00 -21.64 -28.89
N GLN A 130 0.91 -22.87 -28.39
CA GLN A 130 2.01 -23.84 -28.56
C GLN A 130 2.30 -24.14 -30.04
N TYR A 131 1.29 -24.03 -30.92
CA TYR A 131 1.49 -24.20 -32.36
C TYR A 131 2.39 -23.11 -32.95
N GLU A 132 2.31 -21.87 -32.45
CA GLU A 132 3.08 -20.73 -32.98
C GLU A 132 4.57 -20.93 -32.71
N ILE A 133 4.92 -21.43 -31.52
CA ILE A 133 6.29 -21.79 -31.18
C ILE A 133 6.84 -22.88 -32.11
N SER A 134 6.00 -23.85 -32.51
CA SER A 134 6.44 -24.92 -33.41
C SER A 134 6.74 -24.43 -34.84
N HIS A 135 6.28 -23.23 -35.22
CA HIS A 135 6.55 -22.60 -36.51
C HIS A 135 7.73 -21.60 -36.45
N LEU A 136 8.38 -21.43 -35.29
CA LEU A 136 9.58 -20.63 -35.19
C LEU A 136 10.70 -21.20 -36.07
N GLN A 137 11.46 -20.31 -36.71
CA GLN A 137 12.56 -20.70 -37.57
C GLN A 137 13.58 -21.55 -36.79
N GLY A 138 13.95 -22.71 -37.33
CA GLY A 138 14.89 -23.65 -36.69
C GLY A 138 14.27 -24.58 -35.63
N PHE A 139 12.95 -24.52 -35.40
CA PHE A 139 12.23 -25.45 -34.55
C PHE A 139 11.57 -26.57 -35.36
N THR A 140 11.66 -27.79 -34.83
CA THR A 140 10.81 -28.91 -35.24
C THR A 140 9.76 -29.14 -34.15
N LYS A 141 8.66 -29.83 -34.47
CA LYS A 141 7.60 -30.15 -33.49
C LYS A 141 8.14 -30.76 -32.19
N VAL A 142 9.12 -31.66 -32.31
CA VAL A 142 9.78 -32.30 -31.15
C VAL A 142 10.66 -31.31 -30.38
N LYS A 143 11.46 -30.49 -31.08
CA LYS A 143 12.31 -29.46 -30.43
C LYS A 143 11.45 -28.43 -29.69
N ALA A 144 10.38 -27.95 -30.31
CA ALA A 144 9.45 -27.02 -29.69
C ALA A 144 8.81 -27.62 -28.43
N HIS A 145 8.39 -28.88 -28.48
CA HIS A 145 7.86 -29.56 -27.29
C HIS A 145 8.87 -29.61 -26.15
N ARG A 146 10.13 -30.00 -26.42
CA ARG A 146 11.19 -30.09 -25.41
C ARG A 146 11.52 -28.73 -24.79
N VAL A 147 11.62 -27.68 -25.61
CA VAL A 147 11.91 -26.32 -25.12
C VAL A 147 10.75 -25.78 -24.29
N VAL A 148 9.51 -25.94 -24.75
CA VAL A 148 8.33 -25.55 -23.96
C VAL A 148 8.28 -26.31 -22.64
N GLN A 149 8.52 -27.62 -22.66
CA GLN A 149 8.54 -28.43 -21.45
C GLN A 149 9.62 -27.97 -20.46
N SER A 150 10.85 -27.69 -20.94
CA SER A 150 11.92 -27.19 -20.08
C SER A 150 11.60 -25.81 -19.49
N LEU A 151 10.98 -24.91 -20.26
CA LEU A 151 10.53 -23.61 -19.76
C LEU A 151 9.40 -23.73 -18.72
N VAL A 152 8.51 -24.72 -18.86
CA VAL A 152 7.49 -25.05 -17.86
C VAL A 152 8.12 -25.60 -16.59
N GLU A 153 9.08 -26.53 -16.72
CA GLU A 153 9.80 -27.12 -15.58
C GLU A 153 10.64 -26.09 -14.82
N LYS A 154 11.21 -25.10 -15.52
CA LYS A 154 11.89 -23.95 -14.92
C LYS A 154 10.94 -22.92 -14.30
N GLY A 155 9.62 -23.11 -14.42
CA GLY A 155 8.61 -22.21 -13.87
C GLY A 155 8.55 -20.85 -14.56
N VAL A 156 9.05 -20.74 -15.80
CA VAL A 156 9.11 -19.46 -16.54
C VAL A 156 7.83 -19.22 -17.33
N ILE A 157 7.19 -20.30 -17.79
CA ILE A 157 5.95 -20.26 -18.54
C ILE A 157 4.94 -21.25 -17.95
N ARG A 158 3.66 -20.90 -18.02
CA ARG A 158 2.55 -21.79 -17.71
C ARG A 158 1.87 -22.26 -18.97
N LYS A 159 1.33 -23.46 -18.91
CA LYS A 159 0.59 -24.10 -20.00
C LYS A 159 -0.87 -24.29 -19.60
N ASP A 160 -1.74 -23.60 -20.29
CA ASP A 160 -3.19 -23.69 -20.10
C ASP A 160 -3.83 -24.47 -21.24
N ALA A 161 -4.77 -25.34 -20.90
CA ALA A 161 -5.63 -25.99 -21.89
C ALA A 161 -6.72 -25.01 -22.36
N MET A 162 -6.83 -24.81 -23.67
CA MET A 162 -7.87 -24.01 -24.29
C MET A 162 -8.56 -24.86 -25.38
N GLY A 163 -9.48 -25.73 -24.94
CA GLY A 163 -10.13 -26.72 -25.79
C GLY A 163 -9.11 -27.70 -26.40
N LYS A 164 -9.06 -27.77 -27.73
CA LYS A 164 -8.09 -28.62 -28.46
C LYS A 164 -6.69 -28.00 -28.55
N MET A 165 -6.54 -26.73 -28.19
CA MET A 165 -5.29 -25.99 -28.28
C MET A 165 -4.68 -25.78 -26.90
N ARG A 166 -3.37 -25.53 -26.86
CA ARG A 166 -2.63 -25.23 -25.64
C ARG A 166 -2.09 -23.82 -25.74
N ARG A 167 -2.46 -22.99 -24.78
CA ARG A 167 -1.97 -21.62 -24.62
C ARG A 167 -0.81 -21.64 -23.64
N LEU A 168 0.22 -20.86 -23.96
CA LEU A 168 1.40 -20.67 -23.14
C LEU A 168 1.40 -19.23 -22.68
N ARG A 169 1.50 -19.03 -21.36
CA ARG A 169 1.63 -17.69 -20.76
C ARG A 169 2.97 -17.57 -20.09
N LEU A 170 3.61 -16.42 -20.28
CA LEU A 170 4.75 -16.04 -19.48
C LEU A 170 4.27 -15.69 -18.07
N GLU A 171 5.04 -16.09 -17.07
CA GLU A 171 4.81 -15.60 -15.71
C GLU A 171 5.04 -14.08 -15.65
N SER A 172 4.21 -13.38 -14.88
CA SER A 172 4.20 -11.91 -14.82
C SER A 172 5.57 -11.35 -14.42
N GLU A 173 6.23 -12.00 -13.47
CA GLU A 173 7.57 -11.64 -12.97
C GLU A 173 8.60 -11.57 -14.11
N PHE A 174 8.60 -12.57 -14.99
CA PHE A 174 9.52 -12.64 -16.12
C PHE A 174 9.11 -11.70 -17.25
N TYR A 175 7.81 -11.47 -17.42
CA TYR A 175 7.29 -10.61 -18.48
C TYR A 175 7.69 -9.15 -18.26
N GLU A 176 7.56 -8.68 -17.02
CA GLU A 176 7.93 -7.31 -16.65
C GLU A 176 9.43 -7.06 -16.85
N ILE A 177 10.27 -7.99 -16.40
CA ILE A 177 11.74 -7.88 -16.50
C ILE A 177 12.19 -7.86 -17.96
N LEU A 178 11.62 -8.72 -18.80
CA LEU A 178 12.01 -8.79 -20.22
C LEU A 178 11.42 -7.65 -21.04
N ARG A 179 10.26 -7.11 -20.65
CA ARG A 179 9.67 -5.94 -21.27
C ARG A 179 10.53 -4.69 -21.02
N ASP A 180 11.04 -4.52 -19.80
CA ASP A 180 11.83 -3.34 -19.43
C ASP A 180 13.17 -3.29 -20.19
N LYS A 181 13.79 -4.45 -20.45
CA LYS A 181 15.06 -4.58 -21.19
C LYS A 181 14.95 -4.31 -22.70
N LYS A 182 13.73 -4.06 -23.22
CA LYS A 182 13.48 -3.72 -24.63
C LYS A 182 13.54 -2.20 -24.89
N ARG A 183 13.57 -1.37 -23.85
CA ARG A 183 13.84 0.07 -23.92
C ARG A 183 15.32 0.36 -23.75
#